data_AF-A0AAW1TQI0-F1
#
_entry.id   AF-A0AAW1TQI0-F1
#
_cell.length_a   1.000
_cell.length_b   1.000
_cell.length_c   1.000
_cell.angle_alpha   90.00
_cell.angle_beta   90.00
_cell.angle_gamma   90.00
#
_symmetry.space_group_name_H-M   'P 1'
#
loop_
_entity.id
_entity.type
_entity.pdbx_description
1 polymer ?
#
loop_
_entity_poly.entity_id
_entity_poly.type
_entity_poly.pdbx_seq_one_letter_code
_entity_poly.pdbx_strand_id
1 'polypeptide(L)'
;MKAATEKVIEYYRQEARKPWMTKEILNKMEYRRIAKLENNDIKFNQIHKDVRKKIRQAKEQWLTEQCPEAEKLHEMHDSFIFHKKFQEITTTQNLTQQEDITGPPILVSEVEYAVANLKDGKAPGEDMIHAEVLKLMDPKILCRFFNKIYDSGIIPLG
;
A
#
# COMPACT_ATOMS: atom_id res chain seq x y z
N MET A 1 -11.46 -26.88 12.36
CA MET A 1 -11.35 -25.50 11.84
C MET A 1 -9.91 -24.97 11.91
N LYS A 2 -8.97 -25.54 11.13
CA LYS A 2 -7.56 -25.07 11.07
C LYS A 2 -6.97 -24.99 9.65
N ALA A 3 -7.74 -25.31 8.61
CA ALA A 3 -7.22 -25.39 7.24
C ALA A 3 -7.28 -24.05 6.46
N ALA A 4 -8.13 -23.11 6.88
CA ALA A 4 -8.27 -21.81 6.21
C ALA A 4 -7.13 -20.84 6.56
N THR A 5 -6.59 -20.91 7.78
CA THR A 5 -5.52 -20.02 8.25
C THR A 5 -4.18 -20.33 7.60
N GLU A 6 -3.90 -21.60 7.30
CA GLU A 6 -2.60 -22.02 6.75
C GLU A 6 -2.48 -21.74 5.25
N LYS A 7 -3.59 -21.86 4.49
CA LYS A 7 -3.64 -21.45 3.08
C LYS A 7 -3.56 -19.94 2.87
N VAL A 8 -3.93 -19.13 3.86
CA VAL A 8 -3.82 -17.67 3.83
C VAL A 8 -2.37 -17.21 4.07
N ILE A 9 -1.57 -17.99 4.80
CA ILE A 9 -0.19 -17.62 5.18
C ILE A 9 0.78 -17.68 3.98
N GLU A 10 0.60 -18.64 3.06
CA GLU A 10 1.51 -18.81 1.90
C GLU A 10 1.48 -17.61 0.92
N TYR A 11 0.39 -16.83 0.89
CA TYR A 11 0.24 -15.69 -0.03
C TYR A 11 1.03 -14.43 0.40
N TYR A 12 1.43 -14.33 1.67
CA TYR A 12 2.10 -13.14 2.23
C TYR A 12 3.61 -13.10 2.00
N ARG A 13 4.11 -13.83 1.00
CA ARG A 13 5.48 -13.68 0.49
C ARG A 13 5.57 -12.49 -0.49
N GLN A 14 4.86 -11.40 -0.22
CA GLN A 14 4.87 -10.20 -1.07
C GLN A 14 6.19 -9.46 -0.86
N GLU A 15 6.92 -9.22 -1.95
CA GLU A 15 8.14 -8.43 -1.93
C GLU A 15 7.84 -7.00 -1.46
N ALA A 16 8.74 -6.44 -0.65
CA ALA A 16 8.63 -5.07 -0.16
C ALA A 16 8.63 -4.11 -1.36
N ARG A 17 7.47 -3.54 -1.71
CA ARG A 17 7.31 -2.60 -2.83
C ARG A 17 8.21 -1.37 -2.76
N LYS A 18 8.59 -0.98 -1.53
CA LYS A 18 9.53 0.10 -1.26
C LYS A 18 10.68 -0.47 -0.42
N PRO A 19 11.93 -0.05 -0.67
CA PRO A 19 13.11 -0.62 -0.01
C PRO A 19 13.11 -0.45 1.51
N TRP A 20 12.43 0.57 2.01
CA TRP A 20 12.24 0.83 3.44
C TRP A 20 11.07 0.06 4.09
N MET A 21 10.31 -0.74 3.34
CA MET A 21 9.13 -1.45 3.86
C MET A 21 9.54 -2.78 4.52
N THR A 22 9.75 -2.76 5.84
CA THR A 22 10.17 -3.95 6.58
C THR A 22 9.01 -4.93 6.83
N LYS A 23 9.33 -6.21 7.04
CA LYS A 23 8.35 -7.25 7.43
C LYS A 23 7.54 -6.85 8.66
N GLU A 24 8.16 -6.09 9.57
CA GLU A 24 7.51 -5.60 10.77
C GLU A 24 6.43 -4.55 10.48
N ILE A 25 6.69 -3.64 9.53
CA ILE A 25 5.70 -2.67 9.07
C ILE A 25 4.53 -3.40 8.40
N LEU A 26 4.82 -4.35 7.51
CA LEU A 26 3.79 -5.15 6.82
C LEU A 26 2.88 -5.88 7.83
N ASN A 27 3.46 -6.52 8.86
CA ASN A 27 2.69 -7.16 9.91
C ASN A 27 1.81 -6.17 10.69
N LYS A 28 2.33 -4.97 11.02
CA LYS A 28 1.51 -3.94 11.68
C LYS A 28 0.38 -3.42 10.79
N MET A 29 0.55 -3.39 9.47
CA MET A 29 -0.54 -3.04 8.54
C MET A 29 -1.63 -4.11 8.50
N GLU A 30 -1.27 -5.38 8.66
CA GLU A 30 -2.25 -6.46 8.78
C GLU A 30 -3.02 -6.38 10.11
N TYR A 31 -2.34 -6.11 11.23
CA TYR A 31 -3.03 -5.86 12.50
C TYR A 31 -3.99 -4.66 12.41
N ARG A 32 -3.64 -3.64 11.62
CA ARG A 32 -4.52 -2.50 11.34
C ARG A 32 -5.79 -2.94 10.59
N ARG A 33 -5.68 -3.88 9.63
CA ARG A 33 -6.85 -4.44 8.92
C ARG A 33 -7.77 -5.20 9.87
N ILE A 34 -7.21 -6.07 10.70
CA ILE A 34 -7.98 -6.83 11.69
C ILE A 34 -8.71 -5.90 12.66
N ALA A 35 -8.05 -4.84 13.14
CA ALA A 35 -8.68 -3.87 14.05
C ALA A 35 -9.86 -3.12 13.41
N LYS A 36 -9.83 -2.84 12.09
CA LYS A 36 -10.98 -2.29 11.37
C LYS A 36 -12.14 -3.27 11.30
N LEU A 37 -11.87 -4.55 11.06
CA LEU A 37 -12.90 -5.60 11.00
C LEU A 37 -13.52 -5.86 12.38
N GLU A 38 -12.72 -5.78 13.45
CA GLU A 38 -13.17 -5.91 14.84
C GLU A 38 -13.95 -4.68 15.34
N ASN A 39 -14.09 -3.62 14.52
CA ASN A 39 -14.74 -2.35 14.87
C ASN A 39 -14.17 -1.71 16.16
N ASN A 40 -12.86 -1.90 16.40
CA ASN A 40 -12.17 -1.43 17.59
C ASN A 40 -11.34 -0.18 17.26
N ASP A 41 -11.97 0.99 17.39
CA ASP A 41 -11.37 2.28 17.03
C ASP A 41 -10.13 2.64 17.85
N ILE A 42 -10.06 2.22 19.12
CA ILE A 42 -8.93 2.49 20.01
C ILE A 42 -7.69 1.73 19.52
N LYS A 43 -7.86 0.42 19.29
CA LYS A 43 -6.79 -0.46 18.81
C LYS A 43 -6.36 -0.06 17.40
N PHE A 44 -7.30 0.30 16.52
CA PHE A 44 -7.02 0.82 15.19
C PHE A 44 -6.15 2.08 15.24
N ASN A 45 -6.54 3.07 16.03
CA ASN A 45 -5.83 4.35 16.12
C ASN A 45 -4.43 4.19 16.70
N GLN A 46 -4.24 3.31 17.69
CA GLN A 46 -2.93 2.98 18.24
C GLN A 46 -2.02 2.34 17.19
N ILE A 47 -2.51 1.30 16.50
CA ILE A 47 -1.74 0.61 15.46
C ILE A 47 -1.43 1.55 14.30
N HIS A 48 -2.36 2.42 13.92
CA HIS A 48 -2.17 3.39 12.84
C HIS A 48 -1.05 4.40 13.15
N LYS A 49 -1.01 4.92 14.38
CA LYS A 49 0.09 5.79 14.86
C LYS A 49 1.44 5.05 14.83
N ASP A 50 1.46 3.81 15.30
CA ASP A 50 2.65 2.96 15.29
C ASP A 50 3.17 2.70 13.87
N VAL A 51 2.27 2.38 12.93
CA VAL A 51 2.63 2.14 11.52
C VAL A 51 3.30 3.38 10.93
N ARG A 52 2.73 4.57 11.13
CA ARG A 52 3.33 5.83 10.66
C ARG A 52 4.71 6.07 11.25
N LYS A 53 4.85 5.88 12.56
CA LYS A 53 6.14 6.01 13.26
C LYS A 53 7.19 5.07 12.67
N LYS A 54 6.84 3.81 12.43
CA LYS A 54 7.79 2.83 11.87
C LYS A 54 8.13 3.10 10.42
N ILE A 55 7.17 3.55 9.61
CA ILE A 55 7.44 3.98 8.24
C ILE A 55 8.44 5.12 8.23
N ARG A 56 8.25 6.13 9.11
CA ARG A 56 9.20 7.24 9.23
C ARG A 56 10.58 6.76 9.64
N GLN A 57 10.69 5.92 10.67
CA GLN A 57 11.96 5.37 11.13
C GLN A 57 12.66 4.54 10.04
N ALA A 58 11.93 3.69 9.32
CA ALA A 58 12.52 2.88 8.26
C ALA A 58 12.95 3.71 7.04
N LYS A 59 12.22 4.78 6.71
CA LYS A 59 12.65 5.77 5.70
C LYS A 59 13.93 6.49 6.12
N GLU A 60 14.00 6.95 7.38
CA GLU A 60 15.18 7.63 7.94
C GLU A 60 16.40 6.70 7.98
N GLN A 61 16.22 5.44 8.37
CA GLN A 61 17.26 4.41 8.33
C GLN A 61 17.75 4.14 6.92
N TRP A 62 16.84 3.89 5.98
CA TRP A 62 17.19 3.68 4.57
C TRP A 62 17.95 4.86 3.99
N LEU A 63 17.51 6.09 4.28
CA LEU A 63 18.21 7.30 3.84
C LEU A 63 19.63 7.38 4.43
N THR A 64 19.78 7.07 5.72
CA THR A 64 21.07 7.05 6.41
C THR A 64 22.02 6.02 5.81
N GLU A 65 21.52 4.85 5.41
CA GLU A 65 22.31 3.81 4.75
C GLU A 65 22.76 4.20 3.33
N GLN A 66 22.00 5.05 2.63
CA GLN A 66 22.36 5.56 1.30
C GLN A 66 23.39 6.70 1.35
N CYS A 67 23.53 7.42 2.47
CA CYS A 67 24.46 8.54 2.61
C CYS A 67 25.96 8.18 2.39
N PRO A 68 26.51 7.10 2.97
CA PRO A 68 27.91 6.72 2.76
C PRO A 68 28.24 6.38 1.30
N GLU A 69 27.26 5.87 0.56
CA GLU A 69 27.41 5.55 -0.86
C GLU A 69 27.43 6.83 -1.72
N ALA A 70 26.63 7.83 -1.34
CA ALA A 70 26.67 9.16 -1.95
C ALA A 70 27.97 9.91 -1.63
N GLU A 71 28.52 9.77 -0.42
CA GLU A 71 29.80 10.35 -0.01
C GLU A 71 30.98 9.75 -0.79
N LYS A 72 31.02 8.42 -0.98
CA LYS A 72 32.03 7.75 -1.83
C LYS A 72 31.98 8.18 -3.30
N LEU A 73 30.79 8.45 -3.82
CA LEU A 73 30.60 8.97 -5.19
C LEU A 73 31.01 10.44 -5.30
N HIS A 74 30.93 11.21 -4.21
CA HIS A 74 31.35 12.61 -4.16
C HIS A 74 32.88 12.76 -4.24
N GLU A 75 33.64 11.86 -3.61
CA GLU A 75 35.11 11.83 -3.70
C GLU A 75 35.64 11.58 -5.13
N MET A 76 34.84 10.97 -6.02
CA MET A 76 35.22 10.70 -7.42
C MET A 76 34.88 11.83 -8.40
N HIS A 77 34.44 13.01 -7.92
CA HIS A 77 34.22 14.22 -8.71
C HIS A 77 33.22 14.11 -9.89
N ASP A 78 32.35 13.10 -9.93
CA ASP A 78 31.29 12.98 -10.94
C ASP A 78 30.02 13.73 -10.51
N SER A 79 30.06 15.06 -10.62
CA SER A 79 28.95 15.97 -10.32
C SER A 79 27.64 15.58 -11.04
N PHE A 80 27.75 14.98 -12.24
CA PHE A 80 26.61 14.49 -13.03
C PHE A 80 25.94 13.25 -12.43
N ILE A 81 26.72 12.28 -11.94
CA ILE A 81 26.20 11.05 -11.31
C ILE A 81 25.59 11.38 -9.95
N PHE A 82 26.23 12.27 -9.18
CA PHE A 82 25.67 12.78 -7.94
C PHE A 82 24.32 13.45 -8.18
N HIS A 83 24.22 14.35 -9.17
CA HIS A 83 22.95 15.03 -9.47
C HIS A 83 21.86 14.05 -9.95
N LYS A 84 22.21 13.04 -10.75
CA LYS A 84 21.27 11.99 -11.17
C LYS A 84 20.76 11.15 -9.97
N LYS A 85 21.67 10.70 -9.09
CA LYS A 85 21.32 9.90 -7.90
C LYS A 85 20.58 10.74 -6.87
N PHE A 86 20.96 12.01 -6.71
CA PHE A 86 20.25 12.99 -5.90
C PHE A 86 18.84 13.21 -6.44
N GLN A 87 18.65 13.38 -7.75
CA GLN A 87 17.31 13.47 -8.34
C GLN A 87 16.50 12.17 -8.17
N GLU A 88 17.09 10.99 -8.26
CA GLU A 88 16.40 9.71 -7.99
C GLU A 88 15.93 9.62 -6.53
N ILE A 89 16.79 10.00 -5.57
CA ILE A 89 16.45 10.02 -4.13
C ILE A 89 15.40 11.09 -3.83
N THR A 90 15.52 12.28 -4.42
CA THR A 90 14.68 13.44 -4.08
C THR A 90 13.35 13.45 -4.85
N THR A 91 13.29 12.96 -6.08
CA THR A 91 12.04 12.75 -6.83
C THR A 91 11.14 11.72 -6.13
N THR A 92 11.76 10.77 -5.43
CA THR A 92 11.05 9.80 -4.57
C THR A 92 10.49 10.46 -3.28
N GLN A 93 10.98 11.64 -2.88
CA GLN A 93 10.59 12.35 -1.66
C GLN A 93 9.66 13.56 -1.89
N ASN A 94 9.81 14.30 -3.00
CA ASN A 94 9.15 15.60 -3.20
C ASN A 94 7.65 15.57 -3.56
N LEU A 95 7.02 14.40 -3.62
CA LEU A 95 5.54 14.28 -3.66
C LEU A 95 4.91 14.13 -2.27
N THR A 96 5.71 14.09 -1.19
CA THR A 96 5.24 13.74 0.16
C THR A 96 5.20 14.92 1.14
N GLN A 97 4.19 15.78 1.03
CA GLN A 97 3.52 16.27 2.26
C GLN A 97 2.38 15.35 2.70
N GLN A 98 2.02 14.37 1.87
CA GLN A 98 1.15 13.27 2.26
C GLN A 98 2.04 12.05 2.53
N GLU A 99 2.06 11.57 3.77
CA GLU A 99 2.74 10.31 4.11
C GLU A 99 2.22 9.22 3.18
N ASP A 100 3.05 8.77 2.24
CA ASP A 100 2.72 7.69 1.31
C ASP A 100 2.47 6.39 2.09
N ILE A 101 1.25 6.22 2.57
CA ILE A 101 0.72 4.98 3.15
C ILE A 101 0.32 4.07 1.98
N THR A 102 1.25 3.77 1.08
CA THR A 102 1.04 2.72 0.08
C THR A 102 0.93 1.42 0.87
N GLY A 103 -0.30 0.96 1.02
CA GLY A 103 -0.68 -0.22 1.77
C GLY A 103 -0.37 -1.50 1.04
N PRO A 104 -0.45 -2.64 1.75
CA PRO A 104 -0.50 -3.94 1.11
C PRO A 104 -1.61 -3.97 0.05
N PRO A 105 -1.46 -4.80 -1.00
CA PRO A 105 -2.45 -4.91 -2.05
C PRO A 105 -3.84 -5.25 -1.48
N ILE A 106 -4.88 -4.74 -2.12
CA ILE A 106 -6.27 -5.05 -1.81
C ILE A 106 -6.45 -6.56 -1.97
N LEU A 107 -7.01 -7.21 -0.95
CA LEU A 107 -7.20 -8.66 -0.94
C LEU A 107 -8.51 -9.04 -1.66
N VAL A 108 -8.54 -10.23 -2.27
CA VAL A 108 -9.77 -10.76 -2.89
C VAL A 108 -10.89 -10.85 -1.85
N SER A 109 -10.60 -11.28 -0.63
CA SER A 109 -11.58 -11.35 0.47
C SER A 109 -12.13 -9.98 0.90
N GLU A 110 -11.32 -8.91 0.79
CA GLU A 110 -11.79 -7.54 1.07
C GLU A 110 -12.79 -7.10 -0.01
N VAL A 111 -12.50 -7.41 -1.28
CA VAL A 111 -13.40 -7.13 -2.41
C VAL A 111 -14.69 -7.94 -2.29
N GLU A 112 -14.60 -9.23 -1.99
CA GLU A 112 -15.77 -10.10 -1.76
C GLU A 112 -16.67 -9.54 -0.66
N TYR A 113 -16.09 -9.20 0.49
CA TYR A 113 -16.84 -8.62 1.60
C TYR A 113 -17.45 -7.26 1.24
N ALA A 114 -16.71 -6.39 0.56
CA ALA A 114 -17.20 -5.07 0.17
C ALA A 114 -18.35 -5.16 -0.83
N VAL A 115 -18.21 -6.00 -1.86
CA VAL A 115 -19.23 -6.20 -2.90
C VAL A 115 -20.50 -6.84 -2.31
N ALA A 116 -20.37 -7.80 -1.40
CA ALA A 116 -21.51 -8.39 -0.70
C ALA A 116 -22.31 -7.38 0.14
N ASN A 117 -21.63 -6.37 0.70
CA ASN A 117 -22.24 -5.34 1.53
C ASN A 117 -22.64 -4.06 0.76
N LEU A 118 -22.51 -4.03 -0.57
CA LEU A 118 -22.99 -2.91 -1.38
C LEU A 118 -24.51 -2.78 -1.26
N LYS A 119 -25.01 -1.54 -1.13
CA LYS A 119 -26.45 -1.26 -1.10
C LYS A 119 -27.00 -1.22 -2.51
N ASP A 120 -28.13 -1.87 -2.73
CA ASP A 120 -28.84 -1.89 -4.00
C ASP A 120 -29.65 -0.59 -4.22
N GLY A 121 -29.96 -0.31 -5.48
CA GLY A 121 -30.80 0.83 -5.88
C GLY A 121 -30.15 2.20 -5.66
N LYS A 122 -28.83 2.26 -5.57
CA LYS A 122 -28.08 3.51 -5.53
C LYS A 122 -27.94 4.11 -6.93
N ALA A 123 -28.02 5.44 -7.00
CA ALA A 123 -27.78 6.17 -8.24
C ALA A 123 -26.37 5.84 -8.75
N PRO A 124 -26.21 5.48 -10.03
CA PRO A 124 -24.91 5.22 -10.62
C PRO A 124 -24.12 6.53 -10.77
N GLY A 125 -22.80 6.41 -10.92
CA GLY A 125 -21.94 7.56 -11.17
C GLY A 125 -22.04 8.06 -12.62
N GLU A 126 -21.10 8.92 -13.01
CA GLU A 126 -20.95 9.40 -14.39
C GLU A 126 -20.69 8.23 -15.38
N ASP A 127 -20.10 7.14 -14.89
CA ASP A 127 -19.85 5.90 -15.62
C ASP A 127 -21.10 5.06 -15.89
N MET A 128 -22.26 5.44 -15.32
CA MET A 128 -23.52 4.71 -15.41
C MET A 128 -23.45 3.24 -14.92
N ILE A 129 -22.47 2.91 -14.06
CA ILE A 129 -22.32 1.56 -13.51
C ILE A 129 -23.10 1.45 -12.20
N HIS A 130 -24.09 0.54 -12.18
CA HIS A 130 -24.86 0.24 -10.98
C HIS A 130 -24.13 -0.77 -10.05
N ALA A 131 -24.42 -0.70 -8.75
CA ALA A 131 -23.80 -1.58 -7.75
C ALA A 131 -24.08 -3.06 -8.01
N GLU A 132 -25.24 -3.36 -8.58
CA GLU A 132 -25.69 -4.69 -8.97
C GLU A 132 -24.79 -5.30 -10.05
N VAL A 133 -24.26 -4.48 -10.96
CA VAL A 133 -23.30 -4.94 -11.98
C VAL A 133 -22.02 -5.41 -11.30
N LEU A 134 -21.52 -4.66 -10.32
CA LEU A 134 -20.33 -5.03 -9.56
C LEU A 134 -20.53 -6.32 -8.75
N LYS A 135 -21.75 -6.57 -8.25
CA LYS A 135 -22.12 -7.81 -7.56
C LYS A 135 -22.13 -9.03 -8.46
N LEU A 136 -22.35 -8.87 -9.76
CA LEU A 136 -22.38 -9.96 -10.73
C LEU A 136 -20.98 -10.31 -11.29
N MET A 137 -19.99 -9.44 -11.13
CA MET A 137 -18.64 -9.66 -11.63
C MET A 137 -17.82 -10.59 -10.71
N ASP A 138 -16.86 -11.30 -11.28
CA ASP A 138 -15.91 -12.13 -10.50
C ASP A 138 -15.06 -11.22 -9.59
N PRO A 139 -15.10 -11.42 -8.26
CA PRO A 139 -14.30 -10.67 -7.30
C PRO A 139 -12.79 -10.70 -7.59
N LYS A 140 -12.27 -11.75 -8.25
CA LYS A 140 -10.86 -11.83 -8.66
C LYS A 140 -10.53 -10.88 -9.80
N ILE A 141 -11.46 -10.61 -10.70
CA ILE A 141 -11.28 -9.64 -11.78
C ILE A 141 -11.31 -8.23 -11.18
N LEU A 142 -12.29 -7.94 -10.33
CA LEU A 142 -12.39 -6.68 -9.60
C LEU A 142 -11.15 -6.39 -8.75
N CYS A 143 -10.65 -7.39 -8.01
CA CYS A 143 -9.44 -7.27 -7.21
C CYS A 143 -8.21 -6.92 -8.06
N ARG A 144 -8.03 -7.57 -9.22
CA ARG A 144 -6.95 -7.23 -10.15
C ARG A 144 -7.08 -5.81 -10.69
N PHE A 145 -8.30 -5.41 -11.05
CA PHE A 145 -8.59 -4.08 -11.57
C PHE A 145 -8.34 -2.98 -10.53
N PHE A 146 -8.87 -3.14 -9.31
CA PHE A 146 -8.67 -2.18 -8.23
C PHE A 146 -7.21 -2.10 -7.80
N ASN A 147 -6.48 -3.22 -7.75
CA ASN A 147 -5.05 -3.17 -7.50
C ASN A 147 -4.28 -2.46 -8.61
N LYS A 148 -4.68 -2.60 -9.89
CA LYS A 148 -4.08 -1.84 -10.99
C LYS A 148 -4.29 -0.32 -10.82
N ILE A 149 -5.49 0.10 -10.42
CA ILE A 149 -5.79 1.51 -10.12
C ILE A 149 -5.00 1.97 -8.89
N TYR A 150 -4.99 1.15 -7.84
CA TYR A 150 -4.28 1.42 -6.59
C TYR A 150 -2.76 1.59 -6.81
N ASP A 151 -2.17 0.77 -7.67
CA ASP A 151 -0.74 0.78 -7.96
C ASP A 151 -0.35 1.89 -8.92
N SER A 152 -1.20 2.18 -9.92
CA SER A 152 -0.92 3.22 -10.92
C SER A 152 -1.28 4.62 -10.45
N GLY A 153 -2.22 4.76 -9.51
CA GLY A 153 -2.81 6.05 -9.15
C GLY A 153 -3.64 6.69 -10.27
N ILE A 154 -3.84 5.99 -11.38
CA ILE A 154 -4.56 6.50 -12.56
C ILE A 154 -5.99 5.99 -12.49
N ILE A 155 -6.94 6.92 -12.38
CA ILE A 155 -8.37 6.61 -12.53
C ILE A 155 -8.64 6.42 -14.02
N PRO A 156 -9.17 5.26 -14.45
CA PRO A 156 -9.53 5.07 -15.85
C PRO A 156 -10.60 6.09 -16.23
N LEU A 157 -10.37 6.79 -17.32
CA LEU A 157 -11.36 7.70 -17.89
C LEU A 157 -12.55 6.87 -18.38
N GLY A 158 -13.75 7.25 -17.91
CA GLY A 158 -15.02 6.68 -18.33
C GLY A 158 -15.41 7.12 -19.73
#